data_AF-A0A069NFC9-F1
#
_entry.id   AF-A0A069NFC9-F1
#
_cell.length_a   1.000
_cell.length_b   1.000
_cell.length_c   1.000
_cell.angle_alpha   90.00
_cell.angle_beta   90.00
_cell.angle_gamma   90.00
#
_symmetry.space_group_name_H-M   'P 1'
#
loop_
_entity.id
_entity.type
_entity.pdbx_description
1 polymer ?
#
loop_
_entity_poly.entity_id
_entity_poly.type
_entity_poly.pdbx_seq_one_letter_code
_entity_poly.pdbx_strand_id
1 'polypeptide(L)'
;MEKDQLPFLDSDDPHFQHARALSLSVGAIRRAQGKSNPNDFPVGSLEWHFAVEDFASDVLRALMGDGSETVDIPLGERPLD
;
A
#
# COMPACT_ATOMS: atom_id res chain seq x y z
N MET A 1 8.95 30.08 -15.78
CA MET A 1 8.31 28.75 -15.91
C MET A 1 7.86 28.37 -14.52
N GLU A 2 6.61 28.70 -14.19
CA GLU A 2 5.96 28.11 -13.03
C GLU A 2 5.90 26.61 -13.30
N LYS A 3 6.64 25.83 -12.50
CA LYS A 3 6.49 24.38 -12.50
C LYS A 3 5.04 24.16 -12.12
N ASP A 4 4.27 23.52 -12.99
CA ASP A 4 2.91 23.08 -12.71
C ASP A 4 2.89 22.36 -11.36
N GLN A 5 2.60 23.11 -10.30
CA GLN A 5 2.31 22.58 -8.98
C GLN A 5 0.99 21.88 -9.19
N LEU A 6 1.04 20.57 -9.45
CA LEU A 6 -0.14 19.73 -9.46
C LEU A 6 -0.71 19.83 -8.03
N PRO A 7 -1.78 20.59 -7.80
CA PRO A 7 -2.19 21.01 -6.45
C PRO A 7 -2.59 19.82 -5.58
N PHE A 8 -2.84 18.67 -6.22
CA PHE A 8 -3.16 17.41 -5.57
C PHE A 8 -1.94 16.77 -4.89
N LEU A 9 -0.71 17.01 -5.36
CA LEU A 9 0.49 16.37 -4.80
C LEU A 9 0.95 16.97 -3.47
N ASP A 10 0.58 18.23 -3.22
CA ASP A 10 0.92 19.03 -2.03
C ASP A 10 -0.35 19.40 -1.23
N SER A 11 -1.37 18.54 -1.26
CA SER A 11 -2.62 18.76 -0.51
C SER A 11 -2.39 18.58 0.99
N ASP A 12 -2.77 19.57 1.81
CA ASP A 12 -2.74 19.48 3.28
C ASP A 12 -3.87 18.59 3.87
N ASP A 13 -4.69 17.98 3.01
CA ASP A 13 -5.72 17.04 3.46
C ASP A 13 -5.08 15.83 4.19
N PRO A 14 -5.48 15.55 5.45
CA PRO A 14 -4.90 14.45 6.23
C PRO A 14 -5.05 13.08 5.57
N HIS A 15 -6.16 12.82 4.87
CA HIS A 15 -6.36 11.54 4.18
C HIS A 15 -5.41 11.41 3.00
N PHE A 16 -5.22 12.48 2.23
CA PHE A 16 -4.25 12.53 1.16
C PHE A 16 -2.82 12.28 1.69
N GLN A 17 -2.42 12.96 2.77
CA GLN A 17 -1.09 12.79 3.35
C GLN A 17 -0.86 11.36 3.87
N HIS A 18 -1.85 10.76 4.51
CA HIS A 18 -1.78 9.35 4.93
C HIS A 18 -1.65 8.40 3.73
N ALA A 19 -2.47 8.58 2.69
CA ALA A 19 -2.40 7.75 1.48
C ALA A 19 -1.03 7.89 0.78
N ARG A 20 -0.50 9.11 0.70
CA ARG A 20 0.82 9.41 0.14
C ARG A 20 1.93 8.76 0.96
N ALA A 21 1.89 8.90 2.29
CA ALA A 21 2.87 8.28 3.18
C ALA A 21 2.86 6.75 3.06
N LEU A 22 1.67 6.13 2.99
CA LEU A 22 1.53 4.69 2.78
C LEU A 22 2.12 4.25 1.42
N SER A 23 1.76 4.93 0.33
CA SER A 23 2.28 4.64 -1.01
C SER A 23 3.81 4.73 -1.07
N LEU A 24 4.40 5.77 -0.47
CA LEU A 24 5.85 5.92 -0.38
C LEU A 24 6.50 4.80 0.44
N SER A 25 5.88 4.41 1.55
CA SER A 25 6.39 3.35 2.44
C SER A 25 6.39 1.99 1.74
N VAL A 26 5.28 1.63 1.08
CA VAL A 26 5.18 0.40 0.28
C VAL A 26 6.22 0.42 -0.84
N GLY A 27 6.35 1.53 -1.56
CA GLY A 27 7.33 1.66 -2.63
C GLY A 27 8.78 1.51 -2.15
N ALA A 28 9.11 2.04 -0.97
CA ALA A 28 10.43 1.88 -0.37
C ALA A 28 10.72 0.41 0.00
N ILE A 29 9.76 -0.28 0.62
CA ILE A 29 9.88 -1.70 0.98
C ILE A 29 10.06 -2.56 -0.26
N ARG A 30 9.25 -2.34 -1.31
CA ARG A 30 9.37 -3.07 -2.59
C ARG A 30 10.76 -2.92 -3.20
N ARG A 31 11.30 -1.69 -3.23
CA ARG A 31 12.69 -1.46 -3.70
C ARG A 31 13.71 -2.23 -2.87
N ALA A 32 13.58 -2.24 -1.56
CA ALA A 32 14.48 -3.00 -0.68
C ALA A 32 14.40 -4.53 -0.91
N GLN A 33 13.24 -5.03 -1.36
CA GLN A 33 13.03 -6.43 -1.77
C GLN A 33 13.51 -6.73 -3.20
N GLY A 34 14.01 -5.74 -3.94
CA GLY A 34 14.38 -5.88 -5.35
C GLY A 34 13.17 -5.96 -6.31
N LYS A 35 11.97 -5.58 -5.84
CA LYS A 35 10.77 -5.53 -6.67
C LYS A 35 10.64 -4.17 -7.36
N SER A 36 10.16 -4.18 -8.59
CA SER A 36 9.86 -2.97 -9.36
C SER A 36 8.58 -2.28 -8.83
N ASN A 37 8.54 -0.96 -8.98
CA ASN A 37 7.36 -0.14 -8.74
C ASN A 37 6.71 0.29 -10.06
N PRO A 38 5.43 0.70 -10.05
CA PRO A 38 4.77 1.21 -11.24
C PRO A 38 5.56 2.34 -11.94
N ASN A 39 6.17 3.24 -11.18
CA ASN A 39 6.93 4.37 -11.72
C ASN A 39 8.24 4.00 -12.41
N ASP A 40 8.66 2.72 -12.35
CA ASP A 40 9.86 2.23 -13.03
C ASP A 40 9.55 1.84 -14.50
N PHE A 41 8.28 1.88 -14.92
CA PHE A 41 7.81 1.54 -16.26
C PHE A 41 7.04 2.70 -16.92
N PRO A 42 7.04 2.80 -18.26
CA PRO A 42 6.20 3.77 -18.96
C PRO A 42 4.72 3.53 -18.67
N VAL A 43 3.99 4.59 -18.29
CA VAL A 43 2.55 4.52 -18.01
C VAL A 43 1.81 3.92 -19.22
N GLY A 44 1.00 2.89 -18.97
CA GLY A 44 0.21 2.19 -19.99
C GLY A 44 0.96 1.07 -20.73
N SER A 45 2.24 0.80 -20.41
CA SER A 45 2.90 -0.42 -20.89
C SER A 45 2.33 -1.67 -20.21
N LEU A 46 2.56 -2.84 -20.80
CA LEU A 46 2.13 -4.11 -20.21
C LEU A 46 2.78 -4.36 -18.84
N GLU A 47 4.07 -4.07 -18.72
CA GLU A 47 4.84 -4.17 -17.48
C GLU A 47 4.33 -3.19 -16.41
N TRP A 48 3.91 -2.00 -16.82
CA TRP A 48 3.29 -1.03 -15.92
C TRP A 48 2.00 -1.58 -15.32
N HIS A 49 1.13 -2.20 -16.13
CA HIS A 49 -0.10 -2.81 -15.63
C HIS A 49 0.17 -3.92 -14.61
N PHE A 50 1.13 -4.81 -14.88
CA PHE A 50 1.52 -5.84 -13.92
C PHE A 50 2.10 -5.25 -12.63
N ALA A 51 2.95 -4.22 -12.74
CA ALA A 51 3.51 -3.55 -11.58
C ALA A 51 2.45 -2.83 -10.73
N VAL A 52 1.42 -2.27 -11.36
CA VAL A 52 0.28 -1.65 -10.66
C VAL A 52 -0.52 -2.67 -9.87
N GLU A 53 -0.85 -3.81 -10.46
CA GLU A 53 -1.62 -4.87 -9.78
C GLU A 53 -0.86 -5.44 -8.57
N ASP A 54 0.44 -5.73 -8.73
CA ASP A 54 1.27 -6.24 -7.65
C ASP A 54 1.49 -5.19 -6.55
N PHE A 55 1.68 -3.91 -6.93
CA PHE A 55 1.76 -2.80 -5.97
C PHE A 55 0.45 -2.60 -5.19
N ALA A 56 -0.71 -2.65 -5.87
CA ALA A 56 -2.01 -2.54 -5.22
C ALA A 56 -2.25 -3.66 -4.20
N SER A 57 -1.79 -4.88 -4.52
CA SER A 57 -1.85 -6.02 -3.61
C SER A 57 -1.01 -5.80 -2.34
N ASP A 58 0.18 -5.20 -2.45
CA ASP A 58 0.99 -4.81 -1.30
C ASP A 58 0.33 -3.72 -0.45
N VAL A 59 -0.31 -2.72 -1.08
CA VAL A 59 -1.06 -1.68 -0.36
C VAL A 59 -2.23 -2.28 0.41
N LEU A 60 -3.00 -3.17 -0.22
CA LEU A 60 -4.11 -3.88 0.40
C LEU A 60 -3.65 -4.72 1.59
N ARG A 61 -2.52 -5.44 1.46
CA ARG A 61 -1.91 -6.18 2.56
C ARG A 61 -1.46 -5.28 3.70
N ALA A 62 -0.90 -4.11 3.41
CA ALA A 62 -0.50 -3.16 4.44
C ALA A 62 -1.72 -2.57 5.20
N LEU A 63 -2.87 -2.43 4.55
CA LEU A 63 -4.10 -1.93 5.16
C LEU A 63 -4.86 -2.98 5.98
N MET A 64 -4.88 -4.23 5.52
CA MET A 64 -5.67 -5.31 6.13
C MET A 64 -4.85 -6.20 7.08
N GLY A 65 -3.53 -5.99 7.15
CA GLY A 65 -2.62 -6.94 7.78
C GLY A 65 -2.39 -8.18 6.91
N ASP A 66 -1.56 -9.10 7.37
CA ASP A 66 -1.20 -10.32 6.65
C ASP A 66 -2.24 -11.45 6.79
N GLY A 67 -3.39 -11.19 7.43
CA GLY A 67 -4.36 -12.24 7.77
C GLY A 67 -3.79 -13.31 8.71
N SER A 68 -2.59 -13.10 9.25
CA SER A 68 -1.96 -13.94 10.27
C SER A 68 -2.23 -13.38 11.67
N GLU A 69 -3.35 -12.67 11.86
CA GLU A 69 -4.00 -12.72 13.14
C GLU A 69 -4.62 -14.11 13.26
N THR A 70 -3.84 -15.09 13.73
CA THR A 70 -4.41 -16.06 14.66
C THR A 70 -4.96 -15.21 15.80
N VAL A 71 -6.20 -14.78 15.64
CA VAL A 71 -6.98 -14.26 16.74
C VAL A 71 -7.03 -15.46 17.68
N ASP A 72 -6.16 -15.48 18.68
CA ASP A 72 -6.32 -16.30 19.87
C ASP A 72 -7.56 -15.75 20.55
N ILE A 73 -8.73 -16.03 19.96
CA ILE A 73 -9.99 -15.97 20.67
C ILE A 73 -9.80 -17.02 21.75
N PRO A 74 -9.70 -16.65 23.04
CA PRO A 74 -9.79 -17.65 24.07
C PRO A 74 -11.17 -18.26 23.85
N LEU A 75 -11.22 -19.51 23.39
CA LEU A 75 -12.43 -20.30 23.45
C LEU A 75 -12.73 -20.38 24.94
N GLY A 76 -13.54 -19.44 25.42
CA GLY A 76 -13.99 -19.41 26.79
C GLY A 76 -14.51 -20.79 27.09
N GLU A 77 -13.86 -21.46 28.04
CA GLU A 77 -14.29 -22.73 28.58
C GLU A 77 -15.78 -22.60 28.87
N ARG A 78 -16.61 -23.34 28.12
CA ARG A 78 -18.02 -23.46 28.46
C ARG A 78 -18.05 -24.03 29.88
N PRO A 79 -18.70 -23.36 30.85
CA PRO A 79 -18.94 -23.98 32.13
C PRO A 79 -19.73 -25.27 31.88
N LEU A 80 -19.19 -26.40 32.34
CA LEU A 80 -19.96 -27.62 32.51
C LEU A 80 -20.84 -27.40 33.75
N ASP A 81 -22.07 -26.94 33.54
CA ASP A 81 -23.19 -27.14 34.48
C ASP A 81 -24.44 -27.53 33.68
#